data_AF-W2IJ80-F1
#
_entry.id   AF-W2IJ80-F1
#
_cell.length_a   1.000
_cell.length_b   1.000
_cell.length_c   1.000
_cell.angle_alpha   90.00
_cell.angle_beta   90.00
_cell.angle_gamma   90.00
#
_symmetry.space_group_name_H-M   'P 1'
#
loop_
_entity.id
_entity.type
_entity.pdbx_description
1 polymer ?
#
loop_
_entity_poly.entity_id
_entity_poly.type
_entity_poly.pdbx_seq_one_letter_code
_entity_poly.pdbx_strand_id
1 'polypeptide(L)'
;MVFRVEQESYLRDLFNQTLPHRYMTQLSTPLVSQTVPAFWQQLEADFGQNNAMGSVDMIQEFEAVLAMDFASVTELFQRLRGVRNRLNRQGEEVLRVHLLPSQLMIGKVLALLPSHLWGPSVTFTSEEFTLEKVQRKLIAI
;
A
#
# COMPACT_ATOMS: atom_id res chain seq x y z
N MET A 1 -5.79 -1.53 -37.49
CA MET A 1 -4.54 -0.74 -37.39
C MET A 1 -4.79 0.70 -36.95
N VAL A 2 -5.87 1.37 -37.43
CA VAL A 2 -6.21 2.78 -37.12
C VAL A 2 -6.34 3.09 -35.61
N PHE A 3 -7.05 2.25 -34.85
CA PHE A 3 -7.28 2.46 -33.41
C PHE A 3 -6.00 2.55 -32.56
N ARG A 4 -4.96 1.79 -32.92
CA ARG A 4 -3.67 1.78 -32.19
C ARG A 4 -2.85 3.05 -32.46
N VAL A 5 -2.96 3.61 -33.66
CA VAL A 5 -2.28 4.86 -34.05
C VAL A 5 -2.93 6.06 -33.37
N GLU A 6 -4.26 6.08 -33.30
CA GLU A 6 -5.02 7.13 -32.58
C GLU A 6 -4.71 7.12 -31.08
N GLN A 7 -4.63 5.94 -30.45
CA GLN A 7 -4.22 5.82 -29.05
C GLN A 7 -2.79 6.33 -28.81
N GLU A 8 -1.85 6.02 -29.71
CA GLU A 8 -0.47 6.45 -29.56
C GLU A 8 -0.33 7.98 -29.70
N SER A 9 -1.03 8.59 -30.66
CA SER A 9 -1.06 10.05 -30.82
C SER A 9 -1.66 10.73 -29.59
N TYR A 10 -2.78 10.22 -29.09
CA TYR A 10 -3.43 10.75 -27.90
C TYR A 10 -2.49 10.73 -26.67
N LEU A 11 -1.78 9.62 -26.44
CA LEU A 11 -0.83 9.52 -25.32
C LEU A 11 0.34 10.49 -25.47
N ARG A 12 0.87 10.66 -26.69
CA ARG A 12 1.94 11.64 -26.96
C ARG A 12 1.48 13.08 -26.70
N ASP A 13 0.27 13.41 -27.14
CA ASP A 13 -0.32 14.73 -26.89
C ASP A 13 -0.53 14.97 -25.40
N LEU A 14 -1.01 13.94 -24.68
CA LEU A 14 -1.16 13.97 -23.23
C LEU A 14 0.18 14.27 -22.53
N PHE A 15 1.28 13.60 -22.89
CA PHE A 15 2.60 13.89 -22.32
C PHE A 15 3.05 15.34 -22.56
N ASN A 16 2.90 15.82 -23.79
CA ASN A 16 3.27 17.19 -24.14
C ASN A 16 2.48 18.24 -23.34
N GLN A 17 1.22 17.94 -23.01
CA GLN A 17 0.35 18.84 -22.27
C GLN A 17 0.52 18.76 -20.75
N THR A 18 0.86 17.58 -20.22
CA THR A 18 0.85 17.33 -18.77
C THR A 18 2.21 17.45 -18.13
N LEU A 19 3.30 17.20 -18.88
CA LEU A 19 4.64 17.22 -18.32
C LEU A 19 5.25 18.63 -18.34
N PRO A 20 6.11 18.96 -17.35
CA PRO A 20 6.79 20.25 -17.34
C PRO A 20 7.58 20.48 -18.62
N HIS A 21 7.41 21.64 -19.27
CA HIS A 21 8.16 21.97 -20.49
C HIS A 21 9.67 21.87 -20.31
N ARG A 22 10.18 22.22 -19.12
CA ARG A 22 11.60 22.09 -18.78
C ARG A 22 12.09 20.64 -18.81
N TYR A 23 11.25 19.68 -18.44
CA TYR A 23 11.59 18.27 -18.54
C TYR A 23 11.63 17.83 -20.01
N MET A 24 10.61 18.19 -20.79
CA MET A 24 10.51 17.84 -22.22
C MET A 24 11.66 18.38 -23.07
N THR A 25 12.23 19.54 -22.72
CA THR A 25 13.38 20.13 -23.44
C THR A 25 14.74 19.55 -23.03
N GLN A 26 14.81 18.82 -21.92
CA GLN A 26 16.05 18.23 -21.39
C GLN A 26 16.18 16.73 -21.69
N LEU A 27 15.21 16.13 -22.37
CA LEU A 27 15.23 14.73 -22.76
C LEU A 27 16.43 14.44 -23.68
N SER A 28 17.24 13.43 -23.33
CA SER A 28 18.35 12.98 -24.18
C SER A 28 17.86 12.37 -25.49
N THR A 29 16.66 11.78 -25.50
CA THR A 29 15.95 11.33 -26.69
C THR A 29 14.60 12.04 -26.76
N PRO A 30 14.26 12.77 -27.84
CA PRO A 30 12.95 13.42 -27.95
C PRO A 30 11.80 12.42 -27.97
N LEU A 31 10.64 12.77 -27.41
CA LEU A 31 9.42 11.93 -27.40
C LEU A 31 9.05 11.42 -28.80
N VAL A 32 9.18 12.25 -29.83
CA VAL A 32 8.90 11.88 -31.23
C VAL A 32 9.81 10.77 -31.77
N SER A 33 11.00 10.62 -31.18
CA SER A 33 12.03 9.66 -31.60
C SER A 33 12.03 8.37 -30.78
N GLN A 34 11.10 8.20 -29.85
CA GLN A 34 10.95 6.98 -29.05
C GLN A 34 9.51 6.45 -29.07
N THR A 35 9.33 5.19 -28.67
CA THR A 35 7.99 4.59 -28.52
C THR A 35 7.33 5.08 -27.24
N VAL A 36 6.00 5.16 -27.24
CA VAL A 36 5.23 5.54 -26.04
C VAL A 36 5.55 4.66 -24.81
N PRO A 37 5.66 3.32 -24.91
CA PRO A 37 6.05 2.49 -23.77
C PRO A 37 7.45 2.81 -23.22
N ALA A 38 8.42 3.07 -24.10
CA ALA A 38 9.78 3.42 -23.68
C ALA A 38 9.82 4.78 -22.97
N PHE A 39 9.04 5.76 -23.45
CA PHE A 39 8.90 7.05 -22.77
C PHE A 39 8.21 6.91 -21.41
N TRP A 40 7.17 6.07 -21.32
CA TRP A 40 6.54 5.78 -20.05
C TRP A 40 7.53 5.17 -19.04
N GLN A 41 8.32 4.19 -19.44
CA GLN A 41 9.34 3.60 -18.57
C GLN A 41 10.38 4.62 -18.10
N GLN A 42 10.76 5.56 -18.97
CA GLN A 42 11.65 6.65 -18.59
C GLN A 42 10.99 7.58 -17.56
N LEU A 43 9.73 7.97 -17.74
CA LEU A 43 9.00 8.77 -16.75
C LEU A 43 8.92 8.07 -15.39
N GLU A 44 8.66 6.77 -15.37
CA GLU A 44 8.65 5.97 -14.14
C GLU A 44 10.04 5.91 -13.49
N ALA A 45 11.12 5.89 -14.27
CA ALA A 45 12.47 5.93 -13.73
C ALA A 45 12.82 7.32 -13.15
N ASP A 46 12.43 8.39 -13.86
CA ASP A 46 12.78 9.76 -13.51
C ASP A 46 11.92 10.33 -12.37
N PHE A 47 10.63 9.96 -12.32
CA PHE A 47 9.64 10.48 -11.37
C PHE A 47 8.99 9.42 -10.49
N GLY A 48 8.96 8.16 -10.93
CA GLY A 48 8.32 7.09 -10.19
C GLY A 48 9.12 6.66 -8.96
N GLN A 49 10.45 6.86 -8.95
CA GLN A 49 11.28 6.54 -7.79
C GLN A 49 11.00 7.49 -6.61
N ASN A 50 10.22 7.03 -5.65
CA ASN A 50 9.90 7.77 -4.43
C ASN A 50 10.32 6.97 -3.18
N ASN A 51 10.88 7.65 -2.18
CA ASN A 51 11.27 7.01 -0.91
C ASN A 51 10.09 6.43 -0.11
N ALA A 52 8.86 6.82 -0.45
CA ALA A 52 7.62 6.27 0.08
C ALA A 52 7.14 5.01 -0.67
N MET A 53 7.71 4.63 -1.82
CA MET A 53 7.21 3.47 -2.58
C MET A 53 7.25 2.19 -1.74
N GLY A 54 8.36 1.94 -1.03
CA GLY A 54 8.45 0.79 -0.13
C GLY A 54 7.43 0.78 1.01
N SER A 55 7.01 1.95 1.50
CA SER A 55 5.95 2.03 2.52
C SER A 55 4.56 1.84 1.90
N VAL A 56 4.32 2.34 0.68
CA VAL A 56 3.10 2.08 -0.09
C VAL A 56 2.94 0.58 -0.36
N ASP A 57 3.99 -0.10 -0.81
CA ASP A 57 3.96 -1.55 -1.05
C ASP A 57 3.62 -2.33 0.22
N MET A 58 4.18 -1.95 1.37
CA MET A 58 3.85 -2.58 2.66
C MET A 58 2.44 -2.28 3.13
N ILE A 59 1.88 -1.10 2.85
CA ILE A 59 0.46 -0.81 3.12
C ILE A 59 -0.44 -1.69 2.25
N GLN A 60 -0.11 -1.86 0.97
CA GLN A 60 -0.84 -2.76 0.08
C GLN A 60 -0.72 -4.22 0.53
N GLU A 61 0.48 -4.66 0.95
CA GLU A 61 0.70 -5.99 1.54
C GLU A 61 -0.17 -6.19 2.79
N PHE A 62 -0.29 -5.18 3.65
CA PHE A 62 -1.12 -5.24 4.86
C PHE A 62 -2.61 -5.41 4.51
N GLU A 63 -3.13 -4.63 3.57
CA GLU A 63 -4.53 -4.76 3.14
C GLU A 63 -4.78 -6.09 2.39
N ALA A 64 -3.81 -6.60 1.63
CA ALA A 64 -3.88 -7.92 1.00
C ALA A 64 -3.95 -9.04 2.04
N VAL A 65 -3.21 -8.93 3.15
CA VAL A 65 -3.30 -9.88 4.29
C VAL A 65 -4.65 -9.81 5.00
N LEU A 66 -5.32 -8.66 5.03
CA LEU A 66 -6.69 -8.55 5.55
C LEU A 66 -7.73 -9.17 4.62
N ALA A 67 -7.49 -9.14 3.31
CA ALA A 67 -8.42 -9.62 2.29
C ALA A 67 -8.26 -11.11 1.94
N MET A 68 -7.17 -11.76 2.36
CA MET A 68 -6.94 -13.18 2.07
C MET A 68 -7.73 -14.11 2.99
N ASP A 69 -8.05 -15.30 2.50
CA ASP A 69 -8.46 -16.40 3.35
C ASP A 69 -7.31 -16.80 4.29
N PHE A 70 -7.63 -17.12 5.54
CA PHE A 70 -6.65 -17.53 6.55
C PHE A 70 -7.09 -18.83 7.22
N ALA A 71 -6.14 -19.74 7.47
CA ALA A 71 -6.45 -21.03 8.10
C ALA A 71 -6.71 -20.89 9.61
N SER A 72 -6.15 -19.85 10.25
CA SER A 72 -6.38 -19.56 11.66
C SER A 72 -6.18 -18.08 11.99
N VAL A 73 -6.84 -17.61 13.05
CA VAL A 73 -6.63 -16.26 13.60
C VAL A 73 -5.16 -16.05 13.99
N THR A 74 -4.48 -17.08 14.52
CA THR A 74 -3.06 -17.01 14.87
C THR A 74 -2.19 -16.67 13.67
N GLU A 75 -2.41 -17.34 12.53
CA GLU A 75 -1.70 -17.09 11.29
C GLU A 75 -1.93 -15.66 10.79
N LEU A 76 -3.20 -15.21 10.79
CA LEU A 76 -3.55 -13.84 10.40
C LEU A 76 -2.79 -12.80 11.23
N PHE A 77 -2.79 -12.94 12.57
CA PHE A 77 -2.05 -12.03 13.45
C PHE A 77 -0.54 -12.06 13.22
N GLN A 78 0.03 -13.23 12.92
CA GLN A 78 1.47 -13.35 12.63
C GLN A 78 1.84 -12.61 11.34
N ARG A 79 1.08 -12.82 10.25
CA ARG A 79 1.30 -12.13 8.96
C ARG A 79 1.17 -10.61 9.12
N LEU A 80 0.06 -10.15 9.71
CA LEU A 80 -0.19 -8.72 9.93
C LEU A 80 0.89 -8.07 10.82
N ARG A 81 1.35 -8.75 11.87
CA ARG A 81 2.47 -8.26 12.70
C ARG A 81 3.76 -8.14 11.89
N GLY A 82 4.05 -9.11 11.02
CA GLY A 82 5.21 -9.07 10.14
C GLY A 82 5.25 -7.80 9.29
N VAL A 83 4.16 -7.54 8.57
CA VAL A 83 4.03 -6.34 7.72
C VAL A 83 4.05 -5.06 8.56
N ARG A 84 3.24 -5.00 9.63
CA ARG A 84 3.21 -3.86 10.56
C ARG A 84 4.59 -3.49 11.09
N ASN A 85 5.37 -4.48 11.52
CA ASN A 85 6.68 -4.23 12.14
C ASN A 85 7.69 -3.70 11.12
N ARG A 86 7.64 -4.20 9.87
CA ARG A 86 8.47 -3.67 8.77
C ARG A 86 8.07 -2.22 8.44
N LEU A 87 6.77 -1.96 8.29
CA LEU A 87 6.25 -0.62 7.98
C LEU A 87 6.57 0.39 9.10
N ASN A 88 6.34 0.02 10.36
CA ASN A 88 6.65 0.90 11.50
C ASN A 88 8.15 1.12 11.67
N ARG A 89 9.01 0.14 11.35
CA ARG A 89 10.45 0.34 11.37
C ARG A 89 10.87 1.40 10.36
N GLN A 90 10.38 1.31 9.11
CA GLN A 90 10.65 2.32 8.09
C GLN A 90 10.07 3.69 8.50
N GLY A 91 8.86 3.72 9.05
CA GLY A 91 8.24 4.94 9.57
C GLY A 91 9.06 5.58 10.68
N GLU A 92 9.61 4.79 11.60
CA GLU A 92 10.45 5.28 12.69
C GLU A 92 11.80 5.80 12.17
N GLU A 93 12.42 5.11 11.21
CA GLU A 93 13.71 5.50 10.62
C GLU A 93 13.61 6.81 9.81
N VAL A 94 12.54 6.96 9.02
CA VAL A 94 12.39 8.07 8.06
C VAL A 94 11.59 9.24 8.64
N LEU A 95 10.53 8.95 9.40
CA LEU A 95 9.52 9.93 9.82
C LEU A 95 9.42 10.07 11.36
N ARG A 96 10.14 9.25 12.14
CA ARG A 96 10.07 9.23 13.62
C ARG A 96 8.66 8.97 14.16
N VAL A 97 7.88 8.16 13.41
CA VAL A 97 6.50 7.80 13.79
C VAL A 97 6.19 6.34 13.50
N HIS A 98 5.31 5.76 14.30
CA HIS A 98 4.67 4.48 14.00
C HIS A 98 3.46 4.69 13.09
N LEU A 99 3.62 4.36 11.80
CA LEU A 99 2.60 4.52 10.78
C LEU A 99 1.35 3.66 11.02
N LEU A 100 1.51 2.48 11.60
CA LEU A 100 0.44 1.51 11.84
C LEU A 100 0.35 1.16 13.34
N PRO A 101 -0.45 1.90 14.12
CA PRO A 101 -0.63 1.63 15.55
C PRO A 101 -1.34 0.29 15.77
N SER A 102 -1.07 -0.32 16.93
CA SER A 102 -1.65 -1.62 17.31
C SER A 102 -3.18 -1.62 17.27
N GLN A 103 -3.80 -0.50 17.69
CA GLN A 103 -5.25 -0.33 17.76
C GLN A 103 -5.89 -0.36 16.38
N LEU A 104 -5.24 0.21 15.35
CA LEU A 104 -5.74 0.16 13.98
C LEU A 104 -5.73 -1.28 13.46
N MET A 105 -4.64 -2.02 13.70
CA MET A 105 -4.56 -3.43 13.33
C MET A 105 -5.65 -4.26 14.01
N ILE A 106 -5.88 -4.06 15.32
CA ILE A 106 -6.95 -4.75 16.05
C ILE A 106 -8.31 -4.42 15.43
N GLY A 107 -8.62 -3.14 15.21
CA GLY A 107 -9.89 -2.71 14.64
C GLY A 107 -10.15 -3.32 13.25
N LYS A 108 -9.12 -3.36 12.41
CA LYS A 108 -9.19 -4.02 11.09
C LYS A 108 -9.50 -5.51 11.20
N VAL A 109 -8.84 -6.24 12.11
CA VAL A 109 -9.13 -7.67 12.33
C VAL A 109 -10.55 -7.90 12.84
N LEU A 110 -11.02 -7.10 13.81
CA LEU A 110 -12.38 -7.22 14.32
C LEU A 110 -13.44 -6.91 13.25
N ALA A 111 -13.13 -6.00 12.31
CA ALA A 111 -14.01 -5.68 11.19
C ALA A 111 -14.15 -6.81 10.17
N LEU A 112 -13.22 -7.78 10.13
CA LEU A 112 -13.32 -8.98 9.27
C LEU A 112 -14.30 -10.02 9.82
N LEU A 113 -14.54 -10.02 11.13
CA LEU A 113 -15.30 -11.06 11.81
C LEU A 113 -16.70 -10.56 12.18
N PRO A 114 -17.74 -11.39 12.06
CA PRO A 114 -19.07 -11.05 12.56
C PRO A 114 -19.03 -10.59 14.02
N SER A 115 -19.62 -9.43 14.30
CA SER A 115 -19.49 -8.77 15.61
C SER A 115 -20.01 -9.59 16.79
N HIS A 116 -20.99 -10.46 16.57
CA HIS A 116 -21.52 -11.34 17.61
C HIS A 116 -20.51 -12.38 18.12
N LEU A 117 -19.47 -12.71 17.34
CA LEU A 117 -18.44 -13.66 17.76
C LEU A 117 -17.52 -13.07 18.82
N TRP A 118 -17.17 -11.80 18.70
CA TRP A 118 -16.14 -11.16 19.53
C TRP A 118 -16.67 -10.06 20.44
N GLY A 119 -17.82 -9.46 20.12
CA GLY A 119 -18.40 -8.31 20.82
C GLY A 119 -18.55 -8.49 22.33
N PRO A 120 -19.05 -9.63 22.82
CA PRO A 120 -19.16 -9.88 24.26
C PRO A 120 -17.79 -10.02 24.97
N SER A 121 -16.75 -10.41 24.24
CA SER A 121 -15.45 -10.75 24.81
C SER A 121 -14.45 -9.59 24.75
N VAL A 122 -14.57 -8.69 23.77
CA VAL A 122 -13.61 -7.60 23.53
C VAL A 122 -14.09 -6.30 24.14
N THR A 123 -13.30 -5.75 25.06
CA THR A 123 -13.59 -4.50 25.76
C THR A 123 -12.73 -3.36 25.22
N PHE A 124 -13.35 -2.22 24.88
CA PHE A 124 -12.65 -1.05 24.33
C PHE A 124 -12.13 -0.12 25.42
N THR A 125 -11.10 -0.55 26.14
CA THR A 125 -10.36 0.25 27.14
C THR A 125 -8.86 0.14 26.91
N SER A 126 -8.06 1.07 27.43
CA SER A 126 -6.59 1.04 27.26
C SER A 126 -5.95 -0.23 27.83
N GLU A 127 -6.50 -0.78 28.91
CA GLU A 127 -6.02 -1.98 29.56
C GLU A 127 -6.34 -3.25 28.78
N GLU A 128 -7.53 -3.34 28.19
CA GLU A 128 -8.02 -4.56 27.52
C GLU A 128 -7.74 -4.57 26.02
N PHE A 129 -7.72 -3.41 25.37
CA PHE A 129 -7.63 -3.28 23.91
C PHE A 129 -6.17 -3.29 23.42
N THR A 130 -5.46 -4.36 23.78
CA THR A 130 -4.07 -4.61 23.37
C THR A 130 -4.01 -5.78 22.39
N LEU A 131 -2.96 -5.81 21.54
CA LEU A 131 -2.80 -6.86 20.54
C LEU A 131 -2.76 -8.25 21.17
N GLU A 132 -2.16 -8.38 22.35
CA GLU A 132 -2.01 -9.66 23.04
C GLU A 132 -3.35 -10.14 23.62
N LYS A 133 -4.08 -9.26 24.32
CA LYS A 133 -5.36 -9.63 24.94
C LYS A 133 -6.43 -9.91 23.90
N VAL A 134 -6.53 -9.07 22.86
CA VAL A 134 -7.53 -9.28 21.80
C VAL A 134 -7.21 -10.53 20.98
N GLN A 135 -5.94 -10.76 20.61
CA GLN A 135 -5.56 -12.01 19.92
C GLN A 135 -5.93 -13.24 20.75
N ARG A 136 -5.65 -13.25 22.05
CA ARG A 136 -6.02 -14.36 22.94
C ARG A 136 -7.52 -14.62 22.97
N LYS A 137 -8.34 -13.56 23.06
CA LYS A 137 -9.81 -13.67 23.03
C LYS A 137 -10.29 -14.23 21.69
N LEU A 138 -9.72 -13.79 20.57
CA LEU A 138 -10.12 -14.25 19.24
C LEU A 138 -9.69 -15.68 18.91
N ILE A 139 -8.56 -16.15 19.45
CA ILE A 139 -8.11 -17.55 19.31
C ILE A 139 -9.03 -18.52 20.09
N ALA A 140 -9.70 -18.04 21.14
CA ALA A 140 -10.58 -18.85 21.97
C ALA A 140 -12.01 -18.98 21.43
N ILE A 141 -12.33 -18.32 20.31
CA ILE A 141 -13.61 -18.42 19.58
C ILE A 141 -13.50 -19.57 18.58
#